data_AF-A0A7R6Z655-F1
#
_entry.id   AF-A0A7R6Z655-F1
#
_cell.length_a   1.000
_cell.length_b   1.000
_cell.length_c   1.000
_cell.angle_alpha   90.00
_cell.angle_beta   90.00
_cell.angle_gamma   90.00
#
_symmetry.space_group_name_H-M   'P 1'
#
loop_
_entity.id
_entity.type
_entity.pdbx_description
1 polymer ?
#
loop_
_entity_poly.entity_id
_entity_poly.type
_entity_poly.pdbx_seq_one_letter_code
_entity_poly.pdbx_strand_id
1 'polypeptide(L)'
;MHADYRSSPQARPVFPESADDAHPRCREMAEAMRELFSVGGGVRSKDLVGAGFSWTEIVEFRDAAARLATDASVRQITSRPDLMADIIEKARAPMPNRPPLPRDTKETQARLVDWGRYCTARAARVLDPWPGQRERCLNLLSLYLNRLPIFPANRETVLRAVEQTLPQVSQ
;
A
#
# COMPACT_ATOMS: atom_id res chain seq x y z
N MET A 1 -35.10 44.50 -31.31
CA MET A 1 -33.76 44.52 -30.72
C MET A 1 -33.57 43.21 -29.96
N HIS A 2 -32.93 42.23 -30.60
CA HIS A 2 -32.65 40.91 -30.03
C HIS A 2 -31.27 40.92 -29.36
N ALA A 3 -31.20 40.46 -28.11
CA ALA A 3 -29.95 40.18 -27.41
C ALA A 3 -29.90 38.68 -27.09
N ASP A 4 -29.37 37.89 -28.02
CA ASP A 4 -29.07 36.48 -27.78
C ASP A 4 -27.75 36.37 -27.00
N TYR A 5 -27.87 36.03 -25.72
CA TYR A 5 -26.74 35.71 -24.86
C TYR A 5 -26.19 34.32 -25.26
N ARG A 6 -25.19 34.32 -26.15
CA ARG A 6 -24.50 33.10 -26.60
C ARG A 6 -23.53 32.64 -25.51
N SER A 7 -24.00 31.74 -24.64
CA SER A 7 -23.18 31.10 -23.60
C SER A 7 -22.10 30.22 -24.27
N SER A 8 -20.83 30.57 -24.06
CA SER A 8 -19.70 29.79 -24.56
C SER A 8 -19.52 28.52 -23.71
N PRO A 9 -19.42 27.32 -24.31
CA PRO A 9 -19.01 26.14 -23.54
C PRO A 9 -17.55 26.32 -23.15
N GLN A 10 -17.29 26.49 -21.86
CA GLN A 10 -15.95 26.42 -21.29
C GLN A 10 -15.37 25.04 -21.61
N ALA A 11 -14.52 24.98 -22.63
CA ALA A 11 -13.69 23.82 -22.92
C ALA A 11 -12.82 23.57 -21.69
N ARG A 12 -13.08 22.45 -21.00
CA ARG A 12 -12.17 21.97 -19.96
C ARG A 12 -10.78 21.80 -20.59
N PRO A 13 -9.69 22.20 -19.91
CA PRO A 13 -8.34 21.89 -20.37
C PRO A 13 -8.22 20.37 -20.51
N VAL A 14 -8.10 19.90 -21.76
CA VAL A 14 -7.68 18.53 -22.04
C VAL A 14 -6.21 18.49 -21.67
N PHE A 15 -5.89 17.88 -20.53
CA PHE A 15 -4.52 17.55 -20.19
C PHE A 15 -3.94 16.70 -21.32
N PRO A 16 -2.69 16.95 -21.78
CA PRO A 16 -2.07 16.10 -22.78
C PRO A 16 -1.99 14.70 -22.19
N GLU A 17 -2.78 13.78 -22.75
CA GLU A 17 -2.65 12.35 -22.49
C GLU A 17 -1.18 12.00 -22.68
N SER A 18 -0.55 11.49 -21.62
CA SER A 18 0.77 10.90 -21.73
C SER A 18 0.60 9.77 -22.72
N ALA A 19 1.21 9.90 -23.90
CA ALA A 19 1.19 8.86 -24.92
C ALA A 19 1.53 7.53 -24.26
N ASP A 20 0.53 6.67 -24.21
CA ASP A 20 0.56 5.36 -23.60
C ASP A 20 1.34 4.47 -24.58
N ASP A 21 2.67 4.52 -24.54
CA ASP A 21 3.59 3.74 -25.39
C ASP A 21 3.87 2.34 -24.84
N ALA A 22 3.17 1.91 -23.79
CA ALA A 22 3.30 0.57 -23.27
C ALA A 22 2.78 -0.48 -24.28
N HIS A 23 3.57 -1.54 -24.49
CA HIS A 23 3.16 -2.68 -25.32
C HIS A 23 1.82 -3.26 -24.82
N PRO A 24 0.85 -3.62 -25.69
CA PRO A 24 -0.47 -4.10 -25.27
C PRO A 24 -0.44 -5.25 -24.27
N ARG A 25 0.44 -6.24 -24.50
CA ARG A 25 0.63 -7.38 -23.57
C ARG A 25 1.17 -6.96 -22.20
N CYS A 26 1.92 -5.86 -22.14
CA CYS A 26 2.41 -5.30 -20.88
C CYS A 26 1.26 -4.71 -20.05
N ARG A 27 0.27 -4.05 -20.69
CA ARG A 27 -0.94 -3.55 -20.03
C ARG A 27 -1.83 -4.68 -19.51
N GLU A 28 -2.10 -5.67 -20.36
CA GLU A 28 -2.87 -6.85 -19.96
C GLU A 28 -2.21 -7.56 -18.77
N MET A 29 -0.88 -7.68 -18.79
CA MET A 29 -0.13 -8.27 -17.68
C MET A 29 -0.21 -7.40 -16.42
N ALA A 30 -0.17 -6.07 -16.56
CA ALA A 30 -0.33 -5.16 -15.42
C ALA A 30 -1.73 -5.27 -14.78
N GLU A 31 -2.77 -5.44 -15.58
CA GLU A 31 -4.14 -5.69 -15.10
C GLU A 31 -4.25 -7.04 -14.39
N ALA A 32 -3.75 -8.10 -15.01
CA ALA A 32 -3.71 -9.43 -14.40
C ALA A 32 -2.93 -9.43 -13.07
N MET A 33 -1.80 -8.71 -13.02
CA MET A 33 -1.03 -8.52 -11.78
C MET A 33 -1.85 -7.86 -10.67
N ARG A 34 -2.64 -6.83 -11.00
CA ARG A 34 -3.50 -6.15 -10.01
C ARG A 34 -4.62 -7.05 -9.49
N GLU A 35 -5.25 -7.82 -10.37
CA GLU A 35 -6.30 -8.76 -9.98
C GLU A 35 -5.74 -9.86 -9.09
N LEU A 36 -4.63 -10.48 -9.49
CA LEU A 36 -3.93 -11.51 -8.72
C LEU A 36 -3.45 -10.98 -7.36
N PHE A 37 -2.99 -9.74 -7.30
CA PHE A 37 -2.60 -9.11 -6.04
C PHE A 37 -3.80 -8.92 -5.10
N SER A 38 -4.96 -8.53 -5.65
CA SER A 38 -6.20 -8.30 -4.88
C SER A 38 -6.78 -9.59 -4.29
N VAL A 39 -6.60 -10.74 -4.97
CA VAL A 39 -7.17 -12.03 -4.53
C VAL A 39 -6.18 -12.86 -3.69
N GLY A 40 -4.87 -12.80 -4.01
CA GLY A 40 -3.87 -13.74 -3.47
C GLY A 40 -2.77 -13.13 -2.61
N GLY A 41 -2.72 -11.80 -2.46
CA GLY A 41 -1.70 -11.11 -1.66
C GLY A 41 -0.29 -11.14 -2.26
N GLY A 42 -0.16 -11.45 -3.56
CA GLY A 42 1.11 -11.40 -4.29
C GLY A 42 1.04 -12.06 -5.67
N VAL A 43 1.83 -11.56 -6.62
CA VAL A 43 1.92 -12.11 -7.98
C VAL A 43 3.09 -13.07 -8.09
N ARG A 44 2.84 -14.33 -8.44
CA ARG A 44 3.90 -15.31 -8.76
C ARG A 44 3.89 -15.61 -10.26
N SER A 45 5.03 -15.98 -10.82
CA SER A 45 5.13 -16.28 -12.27
C SER A 45 4.20 -17.41 -12.72
N LYS A 46 3.96 -18.40 -11.85
CA LYS A 46 2.98 -19.48 -12.12
C LYS A 46 1.54 -18.97 -12.29
N ASP A 47 1.19 -17.89 -11.60
CA ASP A 47 -0.16 -17.33 -11.63
C ASP A 47 -0.36 -16.54 -12.94
N LEU A 48 0.70 -15.90 -13.44
CA LEU A 48 0.72 -15.27 -14.76
C LEU A 48 0.65 -16.29 -15.90
N VAL A 49 1.31 -17.44 -15.76
CA VAL A 49 1.13 -18.55 -16.72
C VAL A 49 -0.32 -19.04 -16.71
N GLY A 50 -0.93 -19.18 -15.53
CA GLY A 50 -2.35 -19.51 -15.38
C GLY A 50 -3.29 -18.46 -15.99
N ALA A 51 -2.86 -17.20 -16.07
CA ALA A 51 -3.57 -16.11 -16.73
C ALA A 51 -3.34 -16.04 -18.26
N GLY A 52 -2.62 -17.00 -18.84
CA GLY A 52 -2.43 -17.10 -20.30
C GLY A 52 -1.21 -16.33 -20.84
N PHE A 53 -0.24 -15.98 -20.00
CA PHE A 53 1.04 -15.43 -20.45
C PHE A 53 2.08 -16.52 -20.63
N SER A 54 2.78 -16.49 -21.76
CA SER A 54 3.92 -17.36 -22.02
C SER A 54 5.14 -16.95 -21.18
N TRP A 55 6.09 -17.86 -21.01
CA TRP A 55 7.30 -17.57 -20.24
C TRP A 55 8.14 -16.44 -20.84
N THR A 56 8.20 -16.36 -22.17
CA THR A 56 8.89 -15.29 -22.90
C THR A 56 8.26 -13.93 -22.62
N GLU A 57 6.92 -13.83 -22.68
CA GLU A 57 6.21 -12.59 -22.38
C GLU A 57 6.37 -12.18 -20.91
N ILE A 58 6.39 -13.13 -19.98
CA ILE A 58 6.63 -12.85 -18.56
C ILE A 58 8.03 -12.28 -18.35
N VAL A 59 9.06 -12.87 -18.97
CA VAL A 59 10.43 -12.35 -18.83
C VAL A 59 10.55 -10.95 -19.44
N GLU A 60 9.92 -10.73 -20.60
CA GLU A 60 10.02 -9.48 -21.35
C GLU A 60 9.25 -8.32 -20.70
N PHE A 61 8.02 -8.57 -20.22
CA PHE A 61 7.11 -7.49 -19.82
C PHE A 61 6.90 -7.36 -18.31
N ARG A 62 7.32 -8.34 -17.49
CA ARG A 62 6.97 -8.35 -16.05
C ARG A 62 7.35 -7.08 -15.30
N ASP A 63 8.56 -6.56 -15.51
CA ASP A 63 9.02 -5.39 -14.74
C ASP A 63 8.29 -4.11 -15.17
N ALA A 64 8.06 -3.95 -16.48
CA ALA A 64 7.27 -2.83 -17.00
C ALA A 64 5.80 -2.93 -16.58
N ALA A 65 5.23 -4.14 -16.63
CA ALA A 65 3.87 -4.43 -16.19
C ALA A 65 3.71 -4.20 -14.68
N ALA A 66 4.70 -4.56 -13.86
CA ALA A 66 4.67 -4.30 -12.43
C ALA A 66 4.69 -2.79 -12.11
N ARG A 67 5.47 -2.00 -12.87
CA ARG A 67 5.48 -0.54 -12.76
C ARG A 67 4.14 0.06 -13.18
N LEU A 68 3.57 -0.37 -14.30
CA LEU A 68 2.25 0.07 -14.75
C LEU A 68 1.14 -0.34 -13.78
N ALA A 69 1.18 -1.55 -13.25
CA ALA A 69 0.26 -2.04 -12.23
C ALA A 69 0.35 -1.15 -10.98
N THR A 70 1.56 -0.81 -10.56
CA THR A 70 1.80 0.08 -9.42
C THR A 70 1.31 1.49 -9.70
N ASP A 71 1.60 2.08 -10.86
CA ASP A 71 1.16 3.44 -11.22
C ASP A 71 -0.36 3.53 -11.37
N ALA A 72 -0.97 2.56 -12.06
CA ALA A 72 -2.42 2.45 -12.18
C ALA A 72 -3.08 2.18 -10.83
N SER A 73 -2.45 1.38 -9.97
CA SER A 73 -2.87 1.26 -8.58
C SER A 73 -2.71 2.59 -7.86
N VAL A 74 -1.60 3.34 -7.97
CA VAL A 74 -1.40 4.66 -7.34
C VAL A 74 -2.46 5.68 -7.81
N ARG A 75 -2.87 5.62 -9.08
CA ARG A 75 -3.95 6.46 -9.64
C ARG A 75 -5.36 6.03 -9.22
N GLN A 76 -5.60 4.71 -9.08
CA GLN A 76 -6.83 4.18 -8.46
C GLN A 76 -6.75 4.18 -6.92
N ILE A 77 -5.59 4.51 -6.37
CA ILE A 77 -5.31 4.76 -4.96
C ILE A 77 -5.75 6.20 -4.68
N THR A 78 -7.04 6.43 -4.75
CA THR A 78 -7.70 6.65 -3.47
C THR A 78 -7.64 5.32 -2.72
N SER A 79 -6.45 4.98 -2.19
CA SER A 79 -6.35 4.08 -1.04
C SER A 79 -7.35 4.70 -0.12
N ARG A 80 -8.48 4.03 0.16
CA ARG A 80 -9.53 4.63 0.98
C ARG A 80 -8.80 5.26 2.15
N PRO A 81 -8.78 6.61 2.27
CA PRO A 81 -7.93 7.27 3.26
C PRO A 81 -8.17 6.66 4.64
N ASP A 82 -9.40 6.19 4.86
CA ASP A 82 -9.90 5.37 5.95
C ASP A 82 -9.03 4.14 6.30
N LEU A 83 -8.58 3.33 5.34
CA LEU A 83 -7.78 2.13 5.64
C LEU A 83 -6.38 2.50 6.14
N MET A 84 -5.73 3.46 5.49
CA MET A 84 -4.42 3.94 5.94
C MET A 84 -4.53 4.67 7.27
N ALA A 85 -5.56 5.51 7.43
CA ALA A 85 -5.86 6.18 8.68
C ALA A 85 -6.10 5.18 9.81
N ASP A 86 -6.87 4.11 9.58
CA ASP A 86 -7.12 3.04 10.55
C ASP A 86 -5.84 2.30 10.94
N ILE A 87 -4.99 1.96 9.96
CA ILE A 87 -3.68 1.32 10.24
C ILE A 87 -2.81 2.24 11.11
N ILE A 88 -2.74 3.53 10.77
CA ILE A 88 -1.95 4.51 11.51
C ILE A 88 -2.51 4.69 12.93
N GLU A 89 -3.82 4.85 13.07
CA GLU A 89 -4.49 5.03 14.36
C GLU A 89 -4.22 3.85 15.30
N LYS A 90 -4.45 2.62 14.81
CA LYS A 90 -4.18 1.40 15.57
C LYS A 90 -2.69 1.21 15.86
N ALA A 91 -1.79 1.63 14.97
CA ALA A 91 -0.36 1.55 15.22
C ALA A 91 0.11 2.60 16.25
N ARG A 92 -0.55 3.77 16.33
CA ARG A 92 -0.27 4.81 17.32
C ARG A 92 -0.70 4.40 18.73
N ALA A 93 -1.87 3.78 18.85
CA ALA A 93 -2.43 3.28 20.10
C ALA A 93 -2.72 1.77 20.01
N PRO A 94 -1.67 0.92 20.04
CA PRO A 94 -1.83 -0.48 19.71
C PRO A 94 -2.47 -1.29 20.85
N MET A 95 -3.54 -2.00 20.51
CA MET A 95 -4.21 -2.96 21.41
C MET A 95 -3.93 -4.38 20.91
N PRO A 96 -3.47 -5.32 21.77
CA PRO A 96 -3.06 -6.67 21.34
C PRO A 96 -4.15 -7.46 20.62
N ASN A 97 -5.42 -7.25 20.98
CA ASN A 97 -6.58 -7.93 20.41
C ASN A 97 -7.21 -7.17 19.23
N ARG A 98 -6.58 -6.09 18.75
CA ARG A 98 -7.13 -5.25 17.68
C ARG A 98 -6.07 -4.91 16.62
N PRO A 99 -5.53 -5.91 15.91
CA PRO A 99 -4.58 -5.67 14.84
C PRO A 99 -5.21 -4.84 13.70
N PRO A 100 -4.45 -3.93 13.07
CA PRO A 100 -4.88 -3.31 11.84
C PRO A 100 -4.80 -4.32 10.70
N LEU A 101 -5.95 -4.82 10.28
CA LEU A 101 -6.10 -5.76 9.17
C LEU A 101 -6.86 -5.07 8.03
N PRO A 102 -6.28 -5.03 6.81
CA PRO A 102 -7.03 -4.65 5.62
C PRO A 102 -8.27 -5.54 5.44
N ARG A 103 -9.32 -4.99 4.81
CA ARG A 103 -10.49 -5.78 4.41
C ARG A 103 -10.02 -7.02 3.64
N ASP A 104 -10.69 -8.14 3.89
CA ASP A 104 -10.41 -9.45 3.28
C ASP A 104 -9.09 -10.12 3.71
N THR A 105 -8.30 -9.48 4.60
CA THR A 105 -7.15 -10.14 5.23
C THR A 105 -7.62 -11.04 6.38
N LYS A 106 -7.43 -12.36 6.24
CA LYS A 106 -7.72 -13.30 7.33
C LYS A 106 -6.83 -13.04 8.54
N GLU A 107 -7.42 -12.99 9.73
CA GLU A 107 -6.65 -13.05 10.96
C GLU A 107 -5.99 -14.42 11.07
N THR A 108 -4.71 -14.45 11.44
CA THR A 108 -3.96 -15.69 11.68
C THR A 108 -3.20 -15.56 12.99
N GLN A 109 -2.95 -16.69 13.66
CA GLN A 109 -2.20 -16.72 14.92
C GLN A 109 -0.81 -16.08 14.76
N ALA A 110 -0.14 -16.30 13.64
CA ALA A 110 1.17 -15.70 13.36
C ALA A 110 1.09 -14.17 13.37
N ARG A 111 0.06 -13.58 12.73
CA ARG A 111 -0.14 -12.12 12.69
C ARG A 111 -0.44 -11.56 14.09
N LEU A 112 -1.27 -12.25 14.87
CA LEU A 112 -1.55 -11.84 16.26
C LEU A 112 -0.30 -11.86 17.13
N VAL A 113 0.56 -12.87 16.97
CA VAL A 113 1.84 -12.96 17.68
C VAL A 113 2.77 -11.82 17.30
N ASP A 114 2.90 -11.52 16.01
CA ASP A 114 3.74 -10.40 15.55
C ASP A 114 3.22 -9.05 16.02
N TRP A 115 1.90 -8.85 15.95
CA TRP A 115 1.24 -7.66 16.45
C TRP A 115 1.44 -7.52 17.96
N GLY A 116 1.26 -8.60 18.71
CA GLY A 116 1.52 -8.64 20.15
C GLY A 116 2.96 -8.26 20.50
N ARG A 117 3.95 -8.75 19.73
CA ARG A 117 5.37 -8.35 19.91
C ARG A 117 5.56 -6.85 19.70
N TYR A 118 4.93 -6.27 18.68
CA TYR A 118 4.94 -4.82 18.48
C TYR A 118 4.28 -4.07 19.64
N CYS A 119 3.09 -4.50 20.10
CA CYS A 119 2.43 -3.93 21.28
C CYS A 119 3.33 -3.93 22.51
N THR A 120 4.00 -5.06 22.80
CA THR A 120 4.93 -5.18 23.93
C THR A 120 6.12 -4.22 23.78
N ALA A 121 6.70 -4.10 22.59
CA ALA A 121 7.81 -3.17 22.36
C ALA A 121 7.38 -1.70 22.49
N ARG A 122 6.16 -1.35 22.04
CA ARG A 122 5.58 -0.02 22.22
C ARG A 122 5.38 0.32 23.68
N ALA A 123 4.85 -0.61 24.48
CA ALA A 123 4.68 -0.44 25.92
C ALA A 123 6.04 -0.29 26.64
N ALA A 124 7.02 -1.13 26.29
CA ALA A 124 8.37 -1.03 26.84
C ALA A 124 9.02 0.33 26.55
N ARG A 125 8.80 0.90 25.36
CA ARG A 125 9.29 2.24 24.99
C ARG A 125 8.65 3.38 25.81
N VAL A 126 7.39 3.22 26.23
CA VAL A 126 6.72 4.21 27.11
C VAL A 126 7.31 4.17 28.51
N LEU A 127 7.64 2.97 29.01
CA LEU A 127 8.26 2.78 30.32
C LEU A 127 9.73 3.21 30.34
N ASP A 128 10.47 2.92 29.26
CA ASP A 128 11.90 3.18 29.13
C ASP A 128 12.21 3.82 27.77
N PRO A 129 12.23 5.17 27.70
CA PRO A 129 12.46 5.88 26.46
C PRO A 129 13.97 6.02 26.16
N TRP A 130 14.67 4.91 25.89
CA TRP A 130 16.02 4.94 25.29
C TRP A 130 16.04 4.60 23.77
N PRO A 131 17.02 5.09 22.98
CA PRO A 131 17.04 4.93 21.52
C PRO A 131 16.91 3.48 21.00
N GLY A 132 17.51 2.51 21.70
CA GLY A 132 17.40 1.09 21.32
C GLY A 132 15.97 0.55 21.32
N GLN A 133 15.11 1.01 22.24
CA GLN A 133 13.68 0.66 22.21
C GLN A 133 12.97 1.26 20.99
N ARG A 134 13.37 2.45 20.50
CA ARG A 134 12.76 3.08 19.32
C ARG A 134 12.98 2.22 18.09
N GLU A 135 14.23 1.85 17.83
CA GLU A 135 14.59 0.99 16.69
C GLU A 135 13.90 -0.36 16.77
N ARG A 136 13.92 -1.00 17.95
CA ARG A 136 13.22 -2.28 18.17
C ARG A 136 11.72 -2.18 17.86
N CYS A 137 11.07 -1.12 18.33
CA CYS A 137 9.65 -0.88 18.11
C CYS A 137 9.32 -0.71 16.62
N LEU A 138 10.08 0.13 15.90
CA LEU A 138 9.88 0.37 14.47
C LEU A 138 10.19 -0.87 13.62
N ASN A 139 11.23 -1.63 13.97
CA ASN A 139 11.57 -2.88 13.29
C ASN A 139 10.45 -3.92 13.40
N LEU A 140 9.86 -4.08 14.60
CA LEU A 140 8.74 -5.01 14.80
C LEU A 140 7.48 -4.57 14.03
N LEU A 141 7.20 -3.26 13.99
CA LEU A 141 6.12 -2.72 13.16
C LEU A 141 6.35 -3.00 11.68
N SER A 142 7.57 -2.77 11.18
CA SER A 142 7.96 -3.04 9.79
C SER A 142 7.76 -4.51 9.42
N LEU A 143 8.21 -5.44 10.28
CA LEU A 143 8.01 -6.88 10.09
C LEU A 143 6.53 -7.27 10.01
N TYR A 144 5.69 -6.69 10.85
CA TYR A 144 4.24 -6.91 10.80
C TYR A 144 3.62 -6.38 9.50
N LEU A 145 3.94 -5.14 9.12
CA LEU A 145 3.41 -4.49 7.90
C LEU A 145 3.84 -5.22 6.62
N ASN A 146 5.03 -5.83 6.62
CA ASN A 146 5.52 -6.63 5.49
C ASN A 146 4.69 -7.89 5.22
N ARG A 147 3.88 -8.35 6.19
CA ARG A 147 2.99 -9.51 6.06
C ARG A 147 1.54 -9.14 5.69
N LEU A 148 1.26 -7.85 5.57
CA LEU A 148 -0.04 -7.34 5.12
C LEU A 148 -0.03 -7.12 3.60
N PRO A 149 -1.17 -7.31 2.93
CA PRO A 149 -1.32 -7.04 1.50
C PRO A 149 -1.45 -5.53 1.23
N ILE A 150 -0.49 -4.74 1.70
CA ILE A 150 -0.41 -3.29 1.48
C ILE A 150 0.86 -2.94 0.72
N PHE A 151 0.78 -1.90 -0.12
CA PHE A 151 1.91 -1.43 -0.92
C PHE A 151 3.09 -0.97 -0.05
N PRO A 152 4.35 -1.18 -0.49
CA PRO A 152 5.54 -0.74 0.24
C PRO A 152 5.53 0.73 0.63
N ALA A 153 5.12 1.62 -0.27
CA ALA A 153 5.00 3.06 0.01
C ALA A 153 4.06 3.37 1.20
N ASN A 154 2.95 2.64 1.31
CA ASN A 154 2.02 2.79 2.43
C ASN A 154 2.65 2.33 3.75
N ARG A 155 3.53 1.32 3.72
CA ARG A 155 4.26 0.86 4.91
C ARG A 155 5.20 1.95 5.43
N GLU A 156 5.95 2.59 4.54
CA GLU A 156 6.82 3.71 4.91
C GLU A 156 6.04 4.87 5.50
N THR A 157 4.91 5.23 4.90
CA THR A 157 4.03 6.28 5.42
C THR A 157 3.54 5.96 6.82
N VAL A 158 3.12 4.72 7.08
CA VAL A 158 2.72 4.26 8.42
C VAL A 158 3.89 4.36 9.41
N LEU A 159 5.07 3.87 9.04
CA LEU A 159 6.26 3.90 9.90
C LEU A 159 6.62 5.34 10.28
N ARG A 160 6.69 6.27 9.32
CA ARG A 160 6.96 7.69 9.58
C ARG A 160 5.88 8.32 10.46
N ALA A 161 4.61 8.02 10.20
CA ALA A 161 3.49 8.58 10.95
C ALA A 161 3.43 8.08 12.41
N VAL A 162 3.88 6.85 12.67
CA VAL A 162 3.99 6.28 14.02
C VAL A 162 5.22 6.80 14.72
N GLU A 163 6.34 6.91 14.02
CA GLU A 163 7.60 7.42 14.55
C GLU A 163 7.44 8.82 15.15
N GLN A 164 6.67 9.69 14.49
CA GLN A 164 6.33 11.03 14.99
C GLN A 164 5.54 11.04 16.32
N THR A 165 4.92 9.92 16.68
CA THR A 165 4.14 9.75 17.92
C THR A 165 4.87 8.95 19.00
N LEU A 166 6.09 8.48 18.72
CA LEU A 166 6.91 7.87 19.74
C LEU A 166 7.37 8.97 20.71
N PRO A 167 7.39 8.71 22.04
CA PRO A 167 7.97 9.65 22.99
C PRO A 167 9.37 10.05 22.52
N GLN A 168 9.64 11.34 22.38
CA GLN A 168 10.97 11.83 22.05
C GLN A 168 11.84 11.71 23.32
N VAL A 169 13.07 11.24 23.20
CA VAL A 169 14.05 11.40 24.27
C VAL A 169 14.62 12.78 24.10
N SER A 170 14.49 13.66 25.08
CA SER A 170 15.33 14.85 25.14
C SER A 170 16.76 14.36 25.29
N GLN A 171 17.60 14.63 24.29
CA GLN A 171 19.05 14.38 24.38
C GLN A 171 19.68 15.28 25.42
#